data_AF-A0A3N0WK56-F1
#
_entry.id   AF-A0A3N0WK56-F1
#
_cell.length_a   1.000
_cell.length_b   1.000
_cell.length_c   1.000
_cell.angle_alpha   90.00
_cell.angle_beta   90.00
_cell.angle_gamma   90.00
#
_symmetry.space_group_name_H-M   'P 1'
#
loop_
_entity.id
_entity.type
_entity.pdbx_description
1 polymer ?
#
loop_
_entity_poly.entity_id
_entity_poly.type
_entity_poly.pdbx_seq_one_letter_code
_entity_poly.pdbx_strand_id
1 'polypeptide(L)'
;MAVDKNGFLLYKDLIHTVQKLPKEKAGELFMHILSYVNDENPETDDLIIQLAFEPVKQKLKRDLKKYEETKEKNRENANKRWQKNNTNVSEVMQNNATASVCIPTITKHADIDSDNDTESGTDTDILLKKETKGIDYPPEKISELFSSEEVGKPHPEEKEKSYAKKEKEIVESFHEKCKRLPKVLIINQNRKKAINARLHDFGIEKINEMFDMVAKSNFLNGENPRTWCADFDWIMKPANFVKIIEGNYNNKDQTNGEFETNR
;
A
#
# COMPACT_ATOMS: atom_id res chain seq x y z
N MET A 1 20.89 4.88 19.46
CA MET A 1 19.85 4.49 18.52
C MET A 1 19.48 3.04 18.84
N ALA A 2 18.42 2.50 18.24
CA ALA A 2 18.05 1.11 18.48
C ALA A 2 19.06 0.18 17.79
N VAL A 3 19.53 -0.84 18.53
CA VAL A 3 20.26 -1.98 17.99
C VAL A 3 19.36 -2.60 16.90
N ASP A 4 19.87 -2.74 15.67
CA ASP A 4 19.19 -3.24 14.46
C ASP A 4 18.39 -2.23 13.60
N LYS A 5 18.45 -0.93 13.88
CA LYS A 5 17.82 0.10 13.02
C LYS A 5 18.81 0.66 11.99
N ASN A 6 18.76 0.15 10.75
CA ASN A 6 19.68 0.54 9.65
C ASN A 6 19.37 1.89 8.97
N GLY A 7 18.32 2.60 9.38
CA GLY A 7 17.93 3.85 8.74
C GLY A 7 17.11 4.75 9.66
N PHE A 8 17.06 6.03 9.36
CA PHE A 8 16.29 7.02 10.11
C PHE A 8 15.50 7.93 9.17
N LEU A 9 14.46 8.57 9.71
CA LEU A 9 13.64 9.51 8.96
C LEU A 9 14.16 10.93 9.17
N LEU A 10 14.39 11.64 8.06
CA LEU A 10 14.69 13.06 8.08
C LEU A 10 13.46 13.86 7.65
N TYR A 11 13.05 14.83 8.46
CA TYR A 11 11.81 15.56 8.24
C TYR A 11 12.01 16.70 7.25
N LYS A 12 11.05 16.85 6.32
CA LYS A 12 11.02 17.92 5.32
C LYS A 12 11.18 19.33 5.92
N ASP A 13 10.67 19.56 7.12
CA ASP A 13 10.71 20.87 7.78
C ASP A 13 12.13 21.36 8.07
N LEU A 14 13.11 20.45 8.12
CA LEU A 14 14.52 20.78 8.34
C LEU A 14 15.05 21.75 7.28
N ILE A 15 14.44 21.78 6.09
CA ILE A 15 14.83 22.69 5.01
C ILE A 15 14.84 24.16 5.44
N HIS A 16 13.90 24.57 6.29
CA HIS A 16 13.79 25.96 6.74
C HIS A 16 14.95 26.39 7.65
N THR A 17 15.55 25.43 8.35
CA THR A 17 16.75 25.65 9.16
C THR A 17 17.99 25.63 8.27
N VAL A 18 18.10 24.62 7.40
CA VAL A 18 19.28 24.42 6.53
C VAL A 18 19.45 25.56 5.53
N GLN A 19 18.37 26.12 4.98
CA GLN A 19 18.44 27.25 4.04
C GLN A 19 18.98 28.54 4.68
N LYS A 20 18.86 28.69 6.01
CA LYS A 20 19.35 29.87 6.75
C LYS A 20 20.80 29.70 7.19
N LEU A 21 21.38 28.52 7.03
CA LEU A 21 22.75 28.23 7.41
C LEU A 21 23.71 28.47 6.23
N PRO A 22 24.93 28.94 6.50
CA PRO A 22 26.02 28.85 5.53
C PRO A 22 26.21 27.41 5.05
N LYS A 23 26.60 27.23 3.78
CA LYS A 23 26.74 25.89 3.17
C LYS A 23 27.70 24.98 3.95
N GLU A 24 28.78 25.56 4.49
CA GLU A 24 29.76 24.85 5.33
C GLU A 24 29.10 24.29 6.60
N LYS A 25 28.33 25.13 7.31
CA LYS A 25 27.62 24.76 8.54
C LYS A 25 26.46 23.80 8.30
N ALA A 26 25.81 23.87 7.15
CA ALA A 26 24.83 22.87 6.73
C ALA A 26 25.47 21.48 6.59
N GLY A 27 26.68 21.40 6.02
CA GLY A 27 27.46 20.17 5.92
C GLY A 27 27.89 19.64 7.29
N GLU A 28 28.43 20.49 8.15
CA GLU A 28 28.82 20.12 9.51
C GLU A 28 27.61 19.62 10.34
N LEU A 29 26.46 20.30 10.24
CA LEU A 29 25.21 19.85 10.86
C LEU A 29 24.78 18.48 10.35
N PHE A 30 24.87 18.23 9.04
CA PHE A 30 24.51 16.95 8.46
C PHE A 30 25.42 15.81 8.96
N MET A 31 26.73 16.05 9.02
CA MET A 31 27.70 15.10 9.59
C MET A 31 27.41 14.84 11.08
N HIS A 32 27.07 15.88 11.85
CA HIS A 32 26.70 15.76 13.25
C HIS A 32 25.43 14.91 13.44
N ILE A 33 24.42 15.09 12.58
CA ILE A 33 23.21 14.26 12.61
C ILE A 33 23.54 12.79 12.34
N LEU A 34 24.36 12.49 11.32
CA LEU A 34 24.73 11.11 10.98
C LEU A 34 25.53 10.44 12.09
N SER A 35 26.50 11.14 12.66
CA SER A 35 27.32 10.63 13.76
C SER A 35 26.45 10.30 14.99
N TYR A 36 25.45 11.15 15.30
CA TYR A 36 24.51 10.89 16.39
C TYR A 36 23.62 9.67 16.13
N VAL A 37 23.16 9.46 14.89
CA VAL A 37 22.35 8.28 14.53
C VAL A 37 23.18 6.99 14.57
N ASN A 38 24.48 7.08 14.30
CA ASN A 38 25.41 5.95 14.38
C ASN A 38 25.96 5.68 15.79
N ASP A 39 25.37 6.29 16.82
CA ASP A 39 25.79 6.12 18.22
C ASP A 39 27.22 6.58 18.56
N GLU A 40 27.77 7.46 17.73
CA GLU A 40 29.10 8.04 17.92
C GLU A 40 29.10 9.23 18.91
N ASN A 41 27.94 9.61 19.45
CA ASN A 41 27.74 10.71 20.42
C ASN A 41 28.57 11.97 20.07
N PRO A 42 28.28 12.63 18.94
CA PRO A 42 29.11 13.72 18.46
C PRO A 42 29.04 14.93 19.39
N GLU A 43 30.20 15.52 19.64
CA GLU A 43 30.34 16.80 20.34
C GLU A 43 30.73 17.89 19.33
N THR A 44 30.23 19.11 19.55
CA THR A 44 30.56 20.27 18.71
C THR A 44 30.57 21.52 19.57
N ASP A 45 31.57 22.38 19.36
CA ASP A 45 31.68 23.68 20.04
C ASP A 45 30.89 24.78 19.34
N ASP A 46 30.33 24.50 18.15
CA ASP A 46 29.59 25.49 17.38
C ASP A 46 28.16 25.64 17.90
N LEU A 47 27.89 26.80 18.51
CA LEU A 47 26.58 27.17 19.05
C LEU A 47 25.46 27.12 18.00
N ILE A 48 25.75 27.46 16.74
CA ILE A 48 24.77 27.42 15.64
C ILE A 48 24.38 25.98 15.35
N ILE A 49 25.36 25.07 15.31
CA ILE A 49 25.11 23.65 15.08
C ILE A 49 24.36 23.05 16.26
N GLN A 50 24.77 23.35 17.49
CA GLN A 50 24.05 22.90 18.69
C GLN A 50 22.57 23.33 18.66
N LEU A 51 22.31 24.60 18.37
CA LEU A 51 20.96 25.15 18.32
C LEU A 51 20.12 24.56 17.17
N ALA A 52 20.73 24.37 16.00
CA ALA A 52 20.07 23.79 14.84
C ALA A 52 19.83 22.27 15.00
N PHE A 53 20.71 21.59 15.72
CA PHE A 53 20.64 20.14 15.95
C PHE A 53 19.61 19.77 17.03
N GLU A 54 19.44 20.58 18.07
CA GLU A 54 18.54 20.25 19.19
C GLU A 54 17.11 19.87 18.74
N PRO A 55 16.43 20.60 17.83
CA PRO A 55 15.14 20.18 17.31
C PRO A 55 15.17 18.82 16.59
N VAL A 56 16.24 18.53 15.83
CA VAL A 56 16.42 17.25 15.13
C VAL A 56 16.63 16.11 16.13
N LYS A 57 17.50 16.32 17.11
CA LYS A 57 17.75 15.38 18.23
C LYS A 57 16.47 15.02 18.96
N GLN A 58 15.63 16.01 19.27
CA GLN A 58 14.35 15.79 19.93
C GLN A 58 13.37 14.99 19.06
N LYS A 59 13.33 15.23 17.74
CA LYS A 59 12.51 14.42 16.81
C LYS A 59 13.00 12.97 16.76
N LEU A 60 14.31 12.75 16.61
CA LEU A 60 14.91 11.41 16.58
C LEU A 60 14.64 10.62 17.87
N LYS A 61 14.69 11.26 19.04
CA LYS A 61 14.34 10.65 20.33
C LYS A 61 12.87 10.22 20.39
N ARG A 62 11.95 11.06 19.91
CA ARG A 62 10.52 10.72 19.85
C ARG A 62 10.26 9.55 18.92
N ASP A 63 10.93 9.52 17.76
CA ASP A 63 10.81 8.43 16.80
C ASP A 63 11.34 7.11 17.36
N LEU A 64 12.44 7.15 18.09
CA LEU A 64 12.99 5.96 18.75
C LEU A 64 11.99 5.39 19.76
N LYS A 65 11.42 6.24 20.62
CA LYS A 65 10.40 5.84 21.59
C LYS A 65 9.16 5.25 20.90
N LYS A 66 8.65 5.93 19.88
CA LYS A 66 7.49 5.46 19.10
C LYS A 66 7.77 4.11 18.43
N TYR A 67 8.98 3.92 17.91
CA TYR A 67 9.40 2.66 17.29
C TYR A 67 9.44 1.53 18.31
N GLU A 68 10.03 1.74 19.48
CA GLU A 68 10.08 0.73 20.56
C GLU A 68 8.69 0.33 21.06
N GLU A 69 7.80 1.30 21.31
CA GLU A 69 6.41 1.04 21.69
C GLU A 69 5.66 0.23 20.63
N THR A 70 5.90 0.55 19.36
CA THR A 70 5.26 -0.14 18.23
C THR A 70 5.80 -1.56 18.08
N LYS A 71 7.12 -1.74 18.20
CA LYS A 71 7.80 -3.04 18.17
C LYS A 71 7.27 -3.96 19.27
N GLU A 72 7.08 -3.43 20.48
CA GLU A 72 6.56 -4.19 21.60
C GLU A 72 5.10 -4.60 21.41
N LYS A 73 4.22 -3.66 21.01
CA LYS A 73 2.82 -3.96 20.71
C LYS A 73 2.68 -5.02 19.62
N ASN A 74 3.51 -4.94 18.57
CA ASN A 74 3.50 -5.93 17.51
C ASN A 74 3.97 -7.31 18.00
N ARG A 75 4.98 -7.35 18.88
CA ARG A 75 5.44 -8.58 19.54
C ARG A 75 4.32 -9.21 20.38
N GLU A 76 3.63 -8.43 21.19
CA GLU A 76 2.50 -8.91 21.99
C GLU A 76 1.35 -9.42 21.12
N ASN A 77 1.00 -8.69 20.06
CA ASN A 77 -0.06 -9.09 19.13
C ASN A 77 0.29 -10.38 18.40
N ALA A 78 1.54 -10.56 17.97
CA ALA A 78 2.02 -11.82 17.42
C ALA A 78 1.85 -12.96 18.44
N ASN A 79 2.34 -12.77 19.68
CA ASN A 79 2.22 -13.78 20.73
C ASN A 79 0.76 -14.17 21.03
N LYS A 80 -0.16 -13.19 21.10
CA LYS A 80 -1.60 -13.46 21.29
C LYS A 80 -2.18 -14.29 20.14
N ARG A 81 -1.79 -14.01 18.89
CA ARG A 81 -2.22 -14.81 17.72
C ARG A 81 -1.68 -16.24 17.79
N TRP A 82 -0.41 -16.42 18.14
CA TRP A 82 0.22 -17.74 18.30
C TRP A 82 -0.45 -18.57 19.41
N GLN A 83 -0.70 -17.97 20.57
CA GLN A 83 -1.34 -18.65 21.70
C GLN A 83 -2.78 -19.08 21.38
N LYS A 84 -3.56 -18.22 20.72
CA LYS A 84 -4.95 -18.55 20.31
C LYS A 84 -5.00 -19.75 19.36
N ASN A 85 -4.04 -19.85 18.44
CA ASN A 85 -3.95 -21.01 17.56
C ASN A 85 -3.58 -22.29 18.33
N ASN A 86 -2.74 -22.20 19.36
CA ASN A 86 -2.31 -23.35 20.16
C ASN A 86 -3.42 -23.87 21.11
N THR A 87 -4.21 -22.98 21.72
CA THR A 87 -5.34 -23.36 22.60
C THR A 87 -6.43 -24.11 21.83
N ASN A 88 -6.74 -23.68 20.60
CA ASN A 88 -7.70 -24.39 19.74
C ASN A 88 -7.21 -25.80 19.33
N VAL A 89 -5.90 -26.06 19.32
CA VAL A 89 -5.34 -27.40 19.03
C VAL A 89 -5.43 -28.32 20.27
N SER A 90 -5.23 -27.78 21.48
CA SER A 90 -5.35 -28.54 22.73
C SER A 90 -6.80 -28.91 23.08
N GLU A 91 -7.76 -28.04 22.77
CA GLU A 91 -9.17 -28.23 23.11
C GLU A 91 -9.88 -29.24 22.18
N VAL A 92 -9.40 -29.37 20.94
CA VAL A 92 -9.88 -30.38 19.97
C VAL A 92 -9.43 -31.81 20.35
N MET A 93 -8.34 -31.96 21.11
CA MET A 93 -7.80 -33.27 21.50
C MET A 93 -8.52 -33.93 22.69
N GLN A 94 -9.36 -33.21 23.46
CA GLN A 94 -9.98 -33.75 24.69
C GLN A 94 -11.47 -34.14 24.55
N ASN A 95 -12.16 -33.78 23.45
CA ASN A 95 -13.62 -33.88 23.37
C ASN A 95 -14.16 -34.74 22.20
N ASN A 96 -13.58 -35.91 21.92
CA ASN A 96 -14.17 -36.87 20.97
C ASN A 96 -14.72 -38.13 21.65
N ALA A 97 -15.79 -37.97 22.43
CA ALA A 97 -16.74 -39.03 22.72
C ALA A 97 -18.18 -38.53 22.56
N THR A 98 -18.90 -39.12 21.58
CA THR A 98 -20.38 -39.18 21.42
C THR A 98 -21.06 -38.18 20.45
N ALA A 99 -21.51 -38.80 19.34
CA ALA A 99 -22.61 -38.54 18.41
C ALA A 99 -23.40 -37.20 18.37
N SER A 100 -23.45 -36.69 17.12
CA SER A 100 -24.53 -35.93 16.46
C SER A 100 -24.95 -34.58 17.06
N VAL A 101 -24.32 -33.51 16.58
CA VAL A 101 -24.89 -32.23 16.09
C VAL A 101 -23.71 -31.32 15.68
N CYS A 102 -23.94 -30.53 14.62
CA CYS A 102 -23.08 -29.57 13.93
C CYS A 102 -21.79 -29.11 14.63
N ILE A 103 -20.63 -29.36 13.98
CA ILE A 103 -19.42 -28.50 13.92
C ILE A 103 -18.50 -29.01 12.79
N PRO A 104 -17.90 -28.12 11.97
CA PRO A 104 -17.06 -28.49 10.83
C PRO A 104 -15.67 -28.94 11.28
N THR A 105 -15.17 -30.06 10.77
CA THR A 105 -13.76 -30.42 10.88
C THR A 105 -13.23 -30.98 9.56
N ILE A 106 -11.94 -30.72 9.35
CA ILE A 106 -11.05 -31.14 8.25
C ILE A 106 -10.89 -30.10 7.13
N THR A 107 -10.09 -29.10 7.51
CA THR A 107 -9.12 -28.40 6.66
C THR A 107 -8.31 -29.35 5.79
N LYS A 108 -8.42 -29.20 4.47
CA LYS A 108 -7.29 -29.41 3.56
C LYS A 108 -6.96 -28.07 2.90
N HIS A 109 -5.75 -27.62 3.22
CA HIS A 109 -4.93 -26.57 2.62
C HIS A 109 -5.53 -25.77 1.44
N ALA A 110 -5.74 -24.48 1.66
CA ALA A 110 -5.69 -23.44 0.65
C ALA A 110 -5.18 -22.15 1.33
N ASP A 111 -4.22 -21.48 0.70
CA ASP A 111 -3.53 -20.30 1.19
C ASP A 111 -4.51 -19.20 1.66
N ILE A 112 -4.43 -18.86 2.94
CA ILE A 112 -5.10 -17.69 3.52
C ILE A 112 -4.05 -16.59 3.61
N ASP A 113 -3.94 -15.78 2.57
CA ASP A 113 -3.32 -14.45 2.66
C ASP A 113 -4.28 -13.55 3.45
N SER A 114 -3.99 -13.42 4.75
CA SER A 114 -4.65 -12.49 5.65
C SER A 114 -3.81 -11.22 5.76
N ASP A 115 -3.94 -10.32 4.79
CA ASP A 115 -3.48 -8.93 4.94
C ASP A 115 -4.57 -8.11 5.63
N ASN A 116 -4.32 -7.81 6.90
CA ASN A 116 -5.11 -6.88 7.70
C ASN A 116 -4.45 -5.50 7.60
N ASP A 117 -4.91 -4.67 6.67
CA ASP A 117 -4.56 -3.26 6.58
C ASP A 117 -5.29 -2.48 7.68
N THR A 118 -4.69 -2.41 8.87
CA THR A 118 -5.05 -1.38 9.86
C THR A 118 -4.15 -0.17 9.63
N GLU A 119 -4.54 0.69 8.68
CA GLU A 119 -3.90 2.00 8.50
C GLU A 119 -4.51 3.00 9.48
N SER A 120 -3.85 3.21 10.61
CA SER A 120 -4.11 4.37 11.48
C SER A 120 -3.49 5.60 10.81
N GLY A 121 -4.26 6.21 9.90
CA GLY A 121 -3.97 7.54 9.39
C GLY A 121 -4.21 8.58 10.48
N THR A 122 -3.15 9.12 11.06
CA THR A 122 -3.25 10.43 11.71
C THR A 122 -3.15 11.48 10.61
N ASP A 123 -4.30 11.94 10.13
CA ASP A 123 -4.42 13.13 9.29
C ASP A 123 -3.96 14.35 10.08
N THR A 124 -2.80 14.90 9.71
CA THR A 124 -2.51 16.31 9.93
C THR A 124 -2.77 17.04 8.63
N ASP A 125 -4.04 17.38 8.41
CA ASP A 125 -4.45 18.38 7.43
C ASP A 125 -3.87 19.74 7.83
N ILE A 126 -2.89 20.22 7.08
CA ILE A 126 -2.58 21.65 7.01
C ILE A 126 -2.89 22.10 5.59
N LEU A 127 -4.14 22.52 5.41
CA LEU A 127 -4.58 23.40 4.33
C LEU A 127 -3.82 24.73 4.46
N LEU A 128 -2.77 24.93 3.68
CA LEU A 128 -2.27 26.27 3.37
C LEU A 128 -2.64 26.64 1.94
N LYS A 129 -3.62 27.54 1.83
CA LYS A 129 -3.88 28.35 0.64
C LYS A 129 -2.58 29.01 0.20
N LYS A 130 -2.24 28.85 -1.09
CA LYS A 130 -1.21 29.63 -1.77
C LYS A 130 -1.66 31.10 -1.79
N GLU A 131 -0.85 31.98 -1.23
CA GLU A 131 -0.76 33.37 -1.68
C GLU A 131 0.63 33.61 -2.23
N THR A 132 0.69 33.93 -3.52
CA THR A 132 1.87 34.37 -4.24
C THR A 132 2.06 35.86 -4.03
N LYS A 133 3.20 36.26 -3.46
CA LYS A 133 3.77 37.61 -3.68
C LYS A 133 5.25 37.45 -4.00
N GLY A 134 5.61 37.97 -5.17
CA GLY A 134 6.91 37.79 -5.79
C GLY A 134 8.03 38.49 -5.03
N ILE A 135 9.23 37.92 -5.19
CA ILE A 135 10.48 38.62 -5.00
C ILE A 135 11.35 38.24 -6.21
N ASP A 136 11.63 39.25 -7.03
CA ASP A 136 12.56 39.20 -8.16
C ASP A 136 13.97 38.81 -7.69
N TYR A 137 14.62 37.90 -8.40
CA TYR A 137 16.07 37.87 -8.49
C TYR A 137 16.52 37.50 -9.91
N PRO A 138 17.56 38.13 -10.47
CA PRO A 138 17.91 38.07 -11.89
C PRO A 138 18.64 36.76 -12.25
N PRO A 139 18.33 36.10 -13.38
CA PRO A 139 19.02 34.88 -13.80
C PRO A 139 20.04 35.20 -14.89
N GLU A 140 21.31 35.36 -14.54
CA GLU A 140 22.37 35.18 -15.54
C GLU A 140 23.44 34.24 -14.98
N LYS A 141 23.78 33.24 -15.81
CA LYS A 141 24.88 32.27 -15.66
C LYS A 141 24.56 30.89 -15.07
N ILE A 142 23.50 30.24 -15.55
CA ILE A 142 23.37 28.76 -15.55
C ILE A 142 22.91 28.23 -16.94
N SER A 143 23.03 29.03 -18.01
CA SER A 143 22.55 28.68 -19.36
C SER A 143 23.54 27.89 -20.23
N GLU A 144 24.68 27.43 -19.70
CA GLU A 144 25.79 26.95 -20.53
C GLU A 144 26.15 25.47 -20.40
N LEU A 145 25.39 24.64 -19.67
CA LEU A 145 25.78 23.24 -19.47
C LEU A 145 24.76 22.16 -19.85
N PHE A 146 23.59 22.49 -20.38
CA PHE A 146 22.62 21.47 -20.80
C PHE A 146 21.87 21.90 -22.05
N SER A 147 22.53 21.75 -23.20
CA SER A 147 21.88 21.80 -24.51
C SER A 147 22.38 20.63 -25.34
N SER A 148 21.58 19.57 -25.42
CA SER A 148 21.33 18.82 -26.66
C SER A 148 20.28 17.73 -26.44
N GLU A 149 19.21 17.87 -27.23
CA GLU A 149 18.21 16.89 -27.69
C GLU A 149 16.81 16.95 -27.06
N GLU A 150 15.98 17.79 -27.70
CA GLU A 150 14.53 17.73 -27.64
C GLU A 150 13.99 16.56 -28.47
N VAL A 151 13.23 15.68 -27.83
CA VAL A 151 12.13 14.93 -28.46
C VAL A 151 10.88 15.21 -27.63
N GLY A 152 9.89 15.85 -28.27
CA GLY A 152 8.73 16.46 -27.64
C GLY A 152 7.91 15.52 -26.73
N LYS A 153 7.59 16.00 -25.52
CA LYS A 153 6.60 15.42 -24.62
C LYS A 153 5.49 16.45 -24.35
N PRO A 154 4.20 16.07 -24.39
CA PRO A 154 3.10 16.98 -24.12
C PRO A 154 2.99 17.31 -22.62
N HIS A 155 2.45 18.50 -22.36
CA HIS A 155 2.27 19.22 -21.10
C HIS A 155 1.56 18.39 -19.98
N PRO A 156 1.92 18.55 -18.69
CA PRO A 156 1.41 17.71 -17.58
C PRO A 156 -0.12 17.71 -17.42
N GLU A 157 -0.80 18.81 -17.75
CA GLU A 157 -2.23 19.00 -17.49
C GLU A 157 -3.16 18.19 -18.42
N GLU A 158 -2.72 17.83 -19.63
CA GLU A 158 -3.55 17.04 -20.56
C GLU A 158 -3.58 15.56 -20.19
N LYS A 159 -2.49 15.06 -19.60
CA LYS A 159 -2.38 13.67 -19.15
C LYS A 159 -3.33 13.40 -17.97
N GLU A 160 -3.39 14.29 -16.99
CA GLU A 160 -4.28 14.13 -15.83
C GLU A 160 -5.77 14.05 -16.21
N LYS A 161 -6.23 14.88 -17.16
CA LYS A 161 -7.62 14.82 -17.66
C LYS A 161 -7.91 13.51 -18.40
N SER A 162 -6.93 12.96 -19.12
CA SER A 162 -7.06 11.68 -19.82
C SER A 162 -7.19 10.50 -18.85
N TYR A 163 -6.39 10.45 -17.78
CA TYR A 163 -6.48 9.40 -16.76
C TYR A 163 -7.81 9.46 -16.00
N ALA A 164 -8.26 10.64 -15.61
CA ALA A 164 -9.55 10.81 -14.93
C ALA A 164 -10.75 10.34 -15.80
N LYS A 165 -10.66 10.46 -17.13
CA LYS A 165 -11.68 9.93 -18.05
C LYS A 165 -11.68 8.41 -18.09
N LYS A 166 -10.49 7.78 -18.20
CA LYS A 166 -10.34 6.32 -18.23
C LYS A 166 -10.73 5.66 -16.91
N GLU A 167 -10.44 6.32 -15.78
CA GLU A 167 -10.87 5.85 -14.45
C GLU A 167 -12.38 5.74 -14.34
N LYS A 168 -13.12 6.74 -14.83
CA LYS A 168 -14.59 6.72 -14.85
C LYS A 168 -15.13 5.64 -15.77
N GLU A 169 -14.56 5.52 -16.98
CA GLU A 169 -14.95 4.51 -17.96
C GLU A 169 -14.82 3.07 -17.41
N ILE A 170 -13.74 2.78 -16.67
CA ILE A 170 -13.54 1.47 -16.03
C ILE A 170 -14.58 1.20 -14.95
N VAL A 171 -14.92 2.19 -14.13
CA VAL A 171 -15.92 2.00 -13.07
C VAL A 171 -17.32 1.85 -13.64
N GLU A 172 -17.64 2.59 -14.70
CA GLU A 172 -18.89 2.42 -15.45
C GLU A 172 -18.97 1.02 -16.05
N SER A 173 -17.90 0.54 -16.69
CA SER A 173 -17.84 -0.83 -17.23
C SER A 173 -17.98 -1.89 -16.15
N PHE A 174 -17.39 -1.67 -14.98
CA PHE A 174 -17.57 -2.54 -13.82
C PHE A 174 -19.04 -2.59 -13.38
N HIS A 175 -19.72 -1.45 -13.26
CA HIS A 175 -21.14 -1.42 -12.89
C HIS A 175 -22.06 -2.03 -13.95
N GLU A 176 -21.71 -1.90 -15.22
CA GLU A 176 -22.46 -2.47 -16.34
C GLU A 176 -22.36 -4.00 -16.37
N LYS A 177 -21.13 -4.53 -16.28
CA LYS A 177 -20.84 -5.97 -16.42
C LYS A 177 -21.06 -6.74 -15.11
N CYS A 178 -20.61 -6.21 -13.99
CA CYS A 178 -20.59 -6.89 -12.69
C CYS A 178 -21.80 -6.51 -11.82
N LYS A 179 -23.02 -6.74 -12.30
CA LYS A 179 -24.28 -6.33 -11.61
C LYS A 179 -24.52 -7.00 -10.26
N ARG A 180 -23.94 -8.19 -10.05
CA ARG A 180 -24.07 -8.98 -8.82
C ARG A 180 -23.05 -8.59 -7.75
N LEU A 181 -22.01 -7.83 -8.11
CA LEU A 181 -20.97 -7.40 -7.17
C LEU A 181 -21.40 -6.11 -6.44
N PRO A 182 -20.86 -5.85 -5.24
CA PRO A 182 -21.07 -4.60 -4.52
C PRO A 182 -20.66 -3.38 -5.37
N LYS A 183 -21.53 -2.36 -5.41
CA LYS A 183 -21.29 -1.14 -6.19
C LYS A 183 -20.21 -0.27 -5.57
N VAL A 184 -19.33 0.27 -6.42
CA VAL A 184 -18.36 1.31 -6.05
C VAL A 184 -19.09 2.64 -5.86
N LEU A 185 -19.26 3.09 -4.62
CA LEU A 185 -19.88 4.39 -4.29
C LEU A 185 -18.89 5.56 -4.34
N ILE A 186 -17.64 5.32 -3.95
CA ILE A 186 -16.60 6.36 -3.82
C ILE A 186 -15.31 5.86 -4.49
N ILE A 187 -14.77 6.65 -5.42
CA ILE A 187 -13.43 6.43 -5.98
C ILE A 187 -12.42 7.22 -5.15
N ASN A 188 -11.81 6.55 -4.16
CA ASN A 188 -10.74 7.13 -3.34
C ASN A 188 -9.38 7.09 -4.08
N GLN A 189 -8.36 7.74 -3.50
CA GLN A 189 -7.03 7.81 -4.13
C GLN A 189 -6.39 6.42 -4.31
N ASN A 190 -6.71 5.46 -3.43
CA ASN A 190 -6.18 4.09 -3.50
C ASN A 190 -6.78 3.31 -4.69
N ARG A 191 -8.09 3.42 -4.92
CA ARG A 191 -8.77 2.84 -6.09
C ARG A 191 -8.25 3.43 -7.39
N LYS A 192 -7.99 4.74 -7.45
CA LYS A 192 -7.34 5.39 -8.61
C LYS A 192 -5.96 4.81 -8.88
N LYS A 193 -5.13 4.69 -7.84
CA LYS A 193 -3.80 4.08 -7.96
C LYS A 193 -3.88 2.64 -8.47
N ALA A 194 -4.81 1.84 -7.94
CA ALA A 194 -5.01 0.46 -8.39
C ALA A 194 -5.45 0.40 -9.87
N ILE A 195 -6.43 1.21 -10.27
CA ILE A 195 -6.90 1.30 -11.67
C ILE A 195 -5.75 1.70 -12.59
N ASN A 196 -5.01 2.77 -12.26
CA ASN A 196 -3.92 3.26 -13.09
C ASN A 196 -2.77 2.26 -13.20
N ALA A 197 -2.47 1.51 -12.14
CA ALA A 197 -1.51 0.41 -12.19
C ALA A 197 -1.97 -0.70 -13.15
N ARG A 198 -3.24 -1.16 -13.07
CA ARG A 198 -3.78 -2.19 -13.99
C ARG A 198 -3.84 -1.70 -15.43
N LEU A 199 -4.19 -0.42 -15.64
CA LEU A 199 -4.19 0.21 -16.96
C LEU A 199 -2.80 0.24 -17.58
N HIS A 200 -1.78 0.52 -16.77
CA HIS A 200 -0.38 0.51 -17.21
C HIS A 200 0.11 -0.91 -17.52
N ASP A 201 -0.20 -1.87 -16.65
CA ASP A 201 0.30 -3.25 -16.77
C ASP A 201 -0.34 -4.04 -17.92
N PHE A 202 -1.67 -3.93 -18.07
CA PHE A 202 -2.44 -4.82 -18.95
C PHE A 202 -3.27 -4.08 -20.02
N GLY A 203 -3.44 -2.76 -19.88
CA GLY A 203 -4.32 -1.98 -20.75
C GLY A 203 -5.81 -2.14 -20.44
N ILE A 204 -6.63 -1.32 -21.08
CA ILE A 204 -8.09 -1.26 -20.83
C ILE A 204 -8.82 -2.51 -21.32
N GLU A 205 -8.37 -3.11 -22.41
CA GLU A 205 -8.98 -4.30 -23.01
C GLU A 205 -8.97 -5.49 -22.03
N LYS A 206 -7.82 -5.74 -21.39
CA LYS A 206 -7.67 -6.81 -20.41
C LYS A 206 -8.48 -6.56 -19.14
N ILE A 207 -8.63 -5.31 -18.71
CA ILE A 207 -9.51 -4.98 -17.58
C ILE A 207 -10.97 -5.32 -17.91
N ASN A 208 -11.41 -4.98 -19.12
CA ASN A 208 -12.76 -5.29 -19.57
C ASN A 208 -13.00 -6.81 -19.72
N GLU A 209 -12.00 -7.55 -20.21
CA GLU A 209 -12.01 -9.02 -20.27
C GLU A 209 -12.09 -9.63 -18.86
N MET A 210 -11.30 -9.11 -17.92
CA MET A 210 -11.35 -9.54 -16.52
C MET A 210 -12.75 -9.35 -15.93
N PHE A 211 -13.41 -8.21 -16.16
CA PHE A 211 -14.80 -8.00 -15.74
C PHE A 211 -15.78 -8.99 -16.37
N ASP A 212 -15.59 -9.38 -17.63
CA ASP A 212 -16.42 -10.42 -18.27
C ASP A 212 -16.22 -11.79 -17.61
N MET A 213 -15.00 -12.12 -17.22
CA MET A 213 -14.70 -13.37 -16.50
C MET A 213 -15.28 -13.36 -15.09
N VAL A 214 -15.19 -12.23 -14.38
CA VAL A 214 -15.84 -12.05 -13.07
C VAL A 214 -17.35 -12.21 -13.19
N ALA A 215 -17.97 -11.57 -14.18
CA ALA A 215 -19.42 -11.65 -14.41
C ALA A 215 -19.91 -13.08 -14.71
N LYS A 216 -19.07 -13.91 -15.34
CA LYS A 216 -19.38 -15.32 -15.64
C LYS A 216 -19.12 -16.26 -14.45
N SER A 217 -18.25 -15.90 -13.51
CA SER A 217 -17.85 -16.78 -12.41
C SER A 217 -18.92 -16.85 -11.32
N ASN A 218 -19.50 -18.03 -11.10
CA ASN A 218 -20.46 -18.27 -10.02
C ASN A 218 -19.78 -18.06 -8.65
N PHE A 219 -18.54 -18.54 -8.50
CA PHE A 219 -17.78 -18.41 -7.26
C PHE A 219 -17.55 -16.95 -6.87
N LEU A 220 -17.08 -16.09 -7.79
CA LEU A 220 -16.81 -14.67 -7.49
C LEU A 220 -18.11 -13.88 -7.25
N ASN A 221 -19.23 -14.35 -7.80
CA ASN A 221 -20.55 -13.72 -7.64
C ASN A 221 -21.34 -14.20 -6.41
N GLY A 222 -20.75 -14.99 -5.50
CA GLY A 222 -21.43 -15.43 -4.27
C GLY A 222 -22.16 -16.77 -4.37
N GLU A 223 -22.14 -17.44 -5.52
CA GLU A 223 -22.67 -18.80 -5.67
C GLU A 223 -21.64 -19.83 -5.21
N ASN A 224 -21.26 -19.73 -3.93
CA ASN A 224 -20.42 -20.70 -3.25
C ASN A 224 -21.02 -21.01 -1.87
N PRO A 225 -20.65 -22.15 -1.24
CA PRO A 225 -21.22 -22.56 0.04
C PRO A 225 -21.06 -21.56 1.19
N ARG A 226 -20.12 -20.60 1.06
CA ARG A 226 -19.85 -19.55 2.04
C ARG A 226 -20.49 -18.22 1.68
N THR A 227 -21.28 -18.16 0.60
CA THR A 227 -21.93 -16.95 0.06
C THR A 227 -20.97 -15.77 -0.12
N TRP A 228 -19.68 -16.05 -0.29
CA TRP A 228 -18.66 -15.01 -0.40
C TRP A 228 -18.68 -14.43 -1.80
N CYS A 229 -18.79 -13.10 -1.94
CA CYS A 229 -18.65 -12.42 -3.22
C CYS A 229 -17.40 -11.55 -3.23
N ALA A 230 -16.76 -11.44 -4.40
CA ALA A 230 -15.65 -10.53 -4.59
C ALA A 230 -16.14 -9.07 -4.62
N ASP A 231 -15.31 -8.15 -4.16
CA ASP A 231 -15.53 -6.72 -4.33
C ASP A 231 -14.55 -6.13 -5.35
N PHE A 232 -14.78 -4.86 -5.71
CA PHE A 232 -13.95 -4.14 -6.68
C PHE A 232 -12.47 -4.10 -6.25
N ASP A 233 -12.19 -3.91 -4.96
CA ASP A 233 -10.82 -3.78 -4.48
C ASP A 233 -10.08 -5.11 -4.56
N TRP A 234 -10.77 -6.21 -4.26
CA TRP A 234 -10.24 -7.57 -4.32
C TRP A 234 -9.87 -7.98 -5.75
N ILE A 235 -10.72 -7.72 -6.75
CA ILE A 235 -10.46 -8.08 -8.15
C ILE A 235 -9.34 -7.22 -8.77
N MET A 236 -9.13 -5.99 -8.27
CA MET A 236 -8.09 -5.08 -8.77
C MET A 236 -6.70 -5.32 -8.15
N LYS A 237 -6.58 -6.22 -7.16
CA LYS A 237 -5.28 -6.65 -6.64
C LYS A 237 -4.48 -7.38 -7.74
N PRO A 238 -3.16 -7.16 -7.86
CA PRO A 238 -2.34 -7.73 -8.95
C PRO A 238 -2.46 -9.25 -9.05
N ALA A 239 -2.29 -9.94 -7.92
CA ALA A 239 -2.34 -11.40 -7.88
C ALA A 239 -3.71 -11.95 -8.29
N ASN A 240 -4.80 -11.32 -7.83
CA ASN A 240 -6.16 -11.77 -8.14
C ASN A 240 -6.54 -11.46 -9.58
N PHE A 241 -6.15 -10.29 -10.09
CA PHE A 241 -6.37 -9.90 -11.48
C PHE A 241 -5.79 -10.94 -12.44
N VAL A 242 -4.53 -11.35 -12.22
CA VAL A 242 -3.86 -12.38 -13.02
C VAL A 242 -4.60 -13.71 -12.91
N LYS A 243 -4.93 -14.17 -11.69
CA LYS A 243 -5.66 -15.43 -11.48
C LYS A 243 -7.02 -15.46 -12.19
N ILE A 244 -7.72 -14.32 -12.26
CA ILE A 244 -9.00 -14.21 -12.95
C ILE A 244 -8.79 -14.35 -14.46
N ILE A 245 -7.85 -13.60 -15.04
CA ILE A 245 -7.51 -13.68 -16.48
C ILE A 245 -7.04 -15.09 -16.87
N GLU A 246 -6.30 -15.77 -15.99
CA GLU A 246 -5.86 -17.16 -16.19
C GLU A 246 -7.00 -18.19 -16.08
N GLY A 247 -8.21 -17.77 -15.70
CA GLY A 247 -9.39 -18.62 -15.65
C GLY A 247 -9.48 -19.49 -14.40
N ASN A 248 -8.70 -19.20 -13.35
CA ASN A 248 -8.71 -19.99 -12.10
C ASN A 248 -10.08 -19.99 -11.40
N TYR A 249 -10.94 -19.02 -11.72
CA TYR A 249 -12.28 -18.87 -11.17
C TYR A 249 -13.39 -19.14 -12.20
N ASN A 250 -13.07 -19.68 -13.37
CA ASN A 250 -14.09 -20.07 -14.33
C ASN A 250 -14.94 -21.21 -13.77
N ASN A 251 -16.23 -21.21 -14.11
CA ASN A 251 -17.12 -22.29 -13.73
C ASN A 251 -16.62 -23.58 -14.36
N LYS A 252 -16.43 -24.61 -13.54
CA LYS A 252 -16.12 -25.94 -14.04
C LYS A 252 -17.41 -26.54 -14.54
N ASP A 253 -17.52 -26.73 -15.85
CA ASP A 253 -18.63 -27.52 -16.40
C ASP A 253 -18.55 -28.92 -15.80
N GLN A 254 -19.60 -29.31 -15.06
CA GLN A 254 -19.83 -30.72 -14.76
C GLN A 254 -20.27 -31.41 -16.05
N THR A 255 -19.34 -31.60 -16.98
CA THR A 255 -19.50 -32.59 -18.03
C THR A 255 -19.33 -33.95 -17.35
N ASN A 256 -20.45 -34.50 -16.89
CA ASN A 256 -20.56 -35.89 -16.48
C ASN A 256 -19.97 -36.75 -17.60
N GLY A 257 -18.83 -37.38 -17.33
CA GLY A 257 -18.31 -38.43 -18.18
C GLY A 257 -19.30 -39.59 -18.18
N GLU A 258 -20.18 -39.64 -19.17
CA GLU A 258 -20.81 -40.89 -19.61
C GLU A 258 -19.69 -41.81 -20.08
N PHE A 259 -19.18 -42.63 -19.17
CA PHE A 259 -18.53 -43.86 -19.54
C PHE A 259 -19.63 -44.79 -20.06
N GLU A 260 -19.80 -44.82 -21.38
CA GLU A 260 -20.47 -45.92 -22.08
C GLU A 260 -19.79 -47.24 -21.68
N THR A 261 -20.42 -47.98 -20.77
CA THR A 261 -20.08 -49.39 -20.55
C THR A 261 -20.62 -50.18 -21.74
N ASN A 262 -19.82 -50.29 -22.79
CA ASN A 262 -20.07 -51.26 -23.84
C ASN A 262 -19.82 -52.68 -23.30
N ARG A 263 -20.88 -53.48 -23.39
CA ARG A 263 -21.01 -54.87 -22.98
C ARG A 263 -20.51 -55.81 -24.06
#